data_AF-A0A3R8QYM4-F1
#
_entry.id   AF-A0A3R8QYM4-F1
#
_cell.length_a   1.000
_cell.length_b   1.000
_cell.length_c   1.000
_cell.angle_alpha   90.00
_cell.angle_beta   90.00
_cell.angle_gamma   90.00
#
_symmetry.space_group_name_H-M   'P 1'
#
loop_
_entity.id
_entity.type
_entity.pdbx_description
1 polymer ?
#
loop_
_entity_poly.entity_id
_entity_poly.type
_entity_poly.pdbx_seq_one_letter_code
_entity_poly.pdbx_strand_id
1 'polypeptide(L)'
;MKVFKFILAVFFITAALGGVIQKQFPVSIVFLILGTLLLPPISEQIKENFKLWQSKGIRYVTYIFLFFIAGATMDKSKLPKAATGNDKTPTVTQTEIDRTEKPHVVENGKSGVYNADGEKIGTQETTAVDNSMDDSDFWDNYSLEVKERIHGLIRNKDCQGLQIEFETAYQNNEAQKRRTGRNNAELLDFIDNNMRKMDCYNRK
;
A
#
# COMPACT_ATOMS: atom_id res chain seq x y z
N MET A 1 -34.88 -1.01 -5.93
CA MET A 1 -35.46 -0.03 -4.99
C MET A 1 -34.95 1.36 -5.35
N LYS A 2 -35.82 2.37 -5.47
CA LYS A 2 -35.40 3.74 -5.87
C LYS A 2 -34.36 4.31 -4.91
N VAL A 3 -34.56 4.08 -3.61
CA VAL A 3 -33.68 4.53 -2.51
C VAL A 3 -32.27 3.98 -2.64
N PHE A 4 -32.12 2.67 -2.91
CA PHE A 4 -30.81 2.03 -3.08
C PHE A 4 -29.95 2.72 -4.16
N LYS A 5 -30.56 3.14 -5.28
CA LYS A 5 -29.85 3.83 -6.36
C LYS A 5 -29.32 5.20 -5.93
N PHE A 6 -30.11 5.94 -5.14
CA PHE A 6 -29.69 7.23 -4.59
C PHE A 6 -28.55 7.08 -3.57
N ILE A 7 -28.65 6.10 -2.66
CA ILE A 7 -27.59 5.83 -1.69
C ILE A 7 -26.27 5.50 -2.41
N LEU A 8 -26.34 4.66 -3.44
CA LEU A 8 -25.16 4.26 -4.21
C LEU A 8 -24.58 5.43 -5.04
N ALA A 9 -25.43 6.31 -5.57
CA ALA A 9 -24.99 7.53 -6.24
C ALA A 9 -24.27 8.50 -5.29
N VAL A 10 -24.85 8.76 -4.11
CA VAL A 10 -24.24 9.62 -3.09
C VAL A 10 -22.90 9.06 -2.64
N PHE A 11 -22.81 7.75 -2.41
CA PHE A 11 -21.56 7.07 -2.07
C PHE A 11 -20.47 7.34 -3.12
N PHE A 12 -20.76 7.17 -4.42
CA PHE A 12 -19.79 7.43 -5.47
C PHE A 12 -19.41 8.91 -5.62
N ILE A 13 -20.35 9.84 -5.39
CA ILE A 13 -20.05 11.28 -5.40
C ILE A 13 -19.12 11.64 -4.23
N THR A 14 -19.38 11.10 -3.03
CA THR A 14 -18.50 11.30 -1.87
C THR A 14 -17.11 10.70 -2.08
N ALA A 15 -17.03 9.54 -2.74
CA ALA A 15 -15.77 8.93 -3.12
C ALA A 15 -15.02 9.77 -4.16
N ALA A 16 -15.72 10.35 -5.15
CA ALA A 16 -15.14 11.24 -6.14
C ALA A 16 -14.51 12.49 -5.48
N LEU A 17 -15.21 13.09 -4.50
CA LEU A 17 -14.67 14.22 -3.73
C LEU A 17 -13.42 13.81 -2.93
N GLY A 18 -13.40 12.61 -2.34
CA GLY A 18 -12.22 12.07 -1.66
C GLY A 18 -11.03 11.86 -2.59
N GLY A 19 -11.26 11.38 -3.82
CA GLY A 19 -10.21 11.17 -4.82
C GLY A 19 -9.51 12.47 -5.28
N VAL A 20 -10.24 13.59 -5.29
CA VAL A 20 -9.66 14.91 -5.60
C VAL A 20 -8.60 15.32 -4.58
N ILE A 21 -8.83 15.04 -3.28
CA ILE A 21 -7.89 15.32 -2.20
C ILE A 21 -6.58 14.51 -2.38
N GLN A 22 -6.67 13.30 -2.91
CA GLN A 22 -5.52 12.41 -3.15
C GLN A 22 -4.77 12.68 -4.47
N LYS A 23 -5.11 13.78 -5.17
CA LYS A 23 -4.61 14.13 -6.51
C LYS A 23 -4.90 13.05 -7.58
N GLN A 24 -5.92 12.22 -7.39
CA GLN A 24 -6.34 11.19 -8.34
C GLN A 24 -7.45 11.72 -9.25
N PHE A 25 -7.11 12.69 -10.10
CA PHE A 25 -8.08 13.33 -11.01
C PHE A 25 -8.78 12.35 -11.97
N PRO A 26 -8.07 11.40 -12.63
CA PRO A 26 -8.73 10.49 -13.59
C PRO A 26 -9.79 9.60 -12.93
N VAL A 27 -9.43 9.02 -11.79
CA VAL A 27 -10.33 8.18 -10.99
C VAL A 27 -11.54 8.99 -10.53
N SER A 28 -11.31 10.19 -9.98
CA SER A 28 -12.39 11.07 -9.49
C SER A 28 -13.39 11.44 -10.57
N ILE A 29 -12.92 11.73 -11.79
CA ILE A 29 -13.80 12.04 -12.94
C ILE A 29 -14.67 10.84 -13.29
N VAL A 30 -14.10 9.63 -13.34
CA VAL A 30 -14.86 8.40 -13.63
C VAL A 30 -15.91 8.12 -12.55
N PHE A 31 -15.58 8.32 -11.27
CA PHE A 31 -16.53 8.18 -10.16
C PHE A 31 -17.65 9.23 -10.19
N LEU A 32 -17.34 10.46 -10.60
CA LEU A 32 -18.34 11.53 -10.74
C LEU A 32 -19.32 11.18 -11.88
N ILE A 33 -18.79 10.73 -13.02
CA ILE A 33 -19.61 10.26 -14.15
C ILE A 33 -20.46 9.06 -13.71
N LEU A 34 -19.89 8.09 -13.00
CA LEU A 34 -20.62 6.91 -12.52
C LEU A 34 -21.73 7.29 -11.52
N GLY A 35 -21.45 8.19 -10.59
CA GLY A 35 -22.41 8.68 -9.60
C GLY A 35 -23.55 9.47 -10.23
N THR A 36 -23.24 10.38 -11.16
CA THR A 36 -24.25 11.15 -11.92
C THR A 36 -25.09 10.26 -12.82
N LEU A 37 -24.49 9.24 -13.44
CA LEU A 37 -25.19 8.30 -14.32
C LEU A 37 -26.15 7.36 -13.57
N LEU A 38 -25.93 7.14 -12.28
CA LEU A 38 -26.81 6.36 -11.42
C LEU A 38 -28.06 7.12 -10.97
N LEU A 39 -28.04 8.45 -11.04
CA LEU A 39 -29.17 9.28 -10.65
C LEU A 39 -30.34 9.07 -11.64
N PRO A 40 -31.55 8.81 -11.13
CA PRO A 40 -32.74 8.69 -11.96
C PRO A 40 -32.93 9.82 -12.98
N PRO A 41 -32.81 11.12 -12.63
CA PRO A 41 -33.05 12.21 -13.58
C PRO A 41 -32.09 12.18 -14.78
N ILE A 42 -30.81 11.89 -14.55
CA ILE A 42 -29.78 11.88 -15.60
C ILE A 42 -29.91 10.61 -16.45
N SER A 43 -30.20 9.47 -15.82
CA SER A 43 -30.39 8.21 -16.53
C SER A 43 -31.58 8.22 -17.50
N GLU A 44 -32.63 9.02 -17.21
CA GLU A 44 -33.78 9.19 -18.10
C GLU A 44 -33.47 10.19 -19.23
N GLN A 45 -32.73 11.28 -18.97
CA GLN A 45 -32.28 12.20 -20.03
C GLN A 45 -31.41 11.50 -21.10
N ILE A 46 -30.56 10.56 -20.69
CA ILE A 46 -29.72 9.78 -21.63
C ILE A 46 -30.57 8.79 -22.43
N LYS A 47 -31.65 8.28 -21.84
CA LYS A 47 -32.58 7.37 -22.50
C LYS A 47 -33.33 8.05 -23.64
N GLU A 48 -33.62 9.35 -23.52
CA GLU A 48 -34.27 10.12 -24.59
C GLU A 48 -33.38 10.27 -25.82
N ASN A 49 -32.08 10.48 -25.63
CA ASN A 49 -31.14 10.71 -26.72
C ASN A 49 -30.48 9.43 -27.27
N PHE A 50 -30.45 8.34 -26.49
CA PHE A 50 -29.69 7.14 -26.83
C PHE A 50 -30.51 5.85 -26.69
N LYS A 51 -30.89 5.27 -27.83
CA LYS A 51 -31.75 4.08 -27.92
C LYS A 51 -31.16 2.84 -27.21
N LEU A 52 -29.83 2.72 -27.18
CA LEU A 52 -29.13 1.63 -26.48
C LEU A 52 -29.29 1.73 -24.95
N TRP A 53 -29.50 2.93 -24.41
CA TRP A 53 -29.75 3.17 -22.99
C TRP A 53 -31.16 2.78 -22.54
N GLN A 54 -32.03 2.36 -23.47
CA GLN A 54 -33.36 1.84 -23.15
C GLN A 54 -33.28 0.45 -22.51
N SER A 55 -32.30 -0.36 -22.89
CA SER A 55 -32.19 -1.71 -22.35
C SER A 55 -31.67 -1.68 -20.92
N LYS A 56 -32.34 -2.42 -20.03
CA LYS A 56 -31.93 -2.50 -18.62
C LYS A 56 -30.54 -3.13 -18.50
N GLY A 57 -30.21 -4.09 -19.38
CA GLY A 57 -28.92 -4.77 -19.40
C GLY A 57 -27.74 -3.85 -19.73
N ILE A 58 -27.85 -3.05 -20.79
CA ILE A 58 -26.76 -2.15 -21.23
C ILE A 58 -26.40 -1.16 -20.12
N ARG A 59 -27.39 -0.61 -19.39
CA ARG A 59 -27.13 0.29 -18.25
C ARG A 59 -26.18 -0.34 -17.23
N TYR A 60 -26.48 -1.58 -16.81
CA TYR A 60 -25.66 -2.26 -15.81
C TYR A 60 -24.30 -2.71 -16.37
N VAL A 61 -24.25 -3.16 -17.63
CA VAL A 61 -22.98 -3.50 -18.29
C VAL A 61 -22.07 -2.28 -18.36
N THR A 62 -22.60 -1.11 -18.72
CA THR A 62 -21.83 0.14 -18.73
C THR A 62 -21.36 0.53 -17.33
N TYR A 63 -22.19 0.37 -16.29
CA TYR A 63 -21.77 0.66 -14.91
C TYR A 63 -20.64 -0.27 -14.45
N ILE A 64 -20.77 -1.56 -14.72
CA ILE A 64 -19.76 -2.57 -14.40
C ILE A 64 -18.46 -2.24 -15.14
N PHE A 65 -18.54 -1.95 -16.43
CA PHE A 65 -17.39 -1.58 -17.25
C PHE A 65 -16.68 -0.32 -16.73
N LEU A 66 -17.43 0.75 -16.42
CA LEU A 66 -16.88 1.97 -15.82
C LEU A 66 -16.27 1.71 -14.44
N PHE A 67 -16.87 0.84 -13.64
CA PHE A 67 -16.32 0.44 -12.35
C PHE A 67 -15.00 -0.32 -12.48
N PHE A 68 -14.88 -1.21 -13.47
CA PHE A 68 -13.61 -1.89 -13.77
C PHE A 68 -12.53 -0.94 -14.28
N ILE A 69 -12.88 0.04 -15.13
CA ILE A 69 -11.94 1.10 -15.55
C ILE A 69 -11.48 1.90 -14.34
N ALA A 70 -12.40 2.28 -13.45
CA ALA A 70 -12.05 2.97 -12.22
C ALA A 70 -11.09 2.13 -11.37
N GLY A 71 -11.35 0.84 -11.18
CA GLY A 71 -10.48 -0.07 -10.44
C GLY A 71 -9.11 -0.29 -11.10
N ALA A 72 -9.05 -0.36 -12.43
CA ALA A 72 -7.80 -0.51 -13.17
C ALA A 72 -6.93 0.76 -13.16
N THR A 73 -7.56 1.93 -13.05
CA THR A 73 -6.89 3.24 -12.99
C THR A 73 -6.54 3.69 -11.57
N MET A 74 -6.98 2.95 -10.55
CA MET A 74 -6.61 3.22 -9.16
C MET A 74 -5.16 2.81 -8.89
N ASP A 75 -4.33 3.79 -8.51
CA ASP A 75 -3.02 3.53 -7.95
C ASP A 75 -3.17 2.84 -6.59
N LYS A 76 -2.81 1.55 -6.52
CA LYS A 76 -2.90 0.73 -5.30
C LYS A 76 -2.10 1.32 -4.13
N SER A 77 -1.07 2.11 -4.42
CA SER A 77 -0.24 2.81 -3.43
C SER A 77 -0.95 3.95 -2.70
N LYS A 78 -2.08 4.44 -3.24
CA LYS A 78 -2.87 5.53 -2.67
C LYS A 78 -4.21 5.09 -2.10
N LEU A 79 -4.53 3.79 -2.16
CA LEU A 79 -5.68 3.26 -1.43
C LEU A 79 -5.44 3.47 0.07
N PRO A 80 -6.42 4.02 0.81
CA PRO A 80 -6.33 4.06 2.26
C PRO A 80 -6.21 2.62 2.74
N LYS A 81 -5.09 2.28 3.41
CA LYS A 81 -4.98 1.02 4.17
C LYS A 81 -6.23 0.94 5.04
N ALA A 82 -6.97 -0.17 4.94
CA ALA A 82 -8.23 -0.36 5.65
C ALA A 82 -8.05 0.04 7.12
N ALA A 83 -8.66 1.16 7.49
CA ALA A 83 -8.57 1.72 8.83
C ALA A 83 -9.36 0.79 9.77
N THR A 84 -8.64 0.02 10.57
CA THR A 84 -9.19 -0.48 11.83
C THR A 84 -9.31 0.75 12.74
N GLY A 85 -10.55 1.08 13.12
CA GLY A 85 -10.93 2.42 13.59
C GLY A 85 -10.24 2.91 14.87
N ASN A 86 -10.16 4.25 14.92
CA ASN A 86 -9.98 5.21 16.03
C ASN A 86 -8.74 6.11 15.79
N ASP A 87 -8.78 7.44 15.74
CA ASP A 87 -9.83 8.46 15.81
C ASP A 87 -9.17 9.82 15.40
N LYS A 88 -9.96 10.72 14.80
CA LYS A 88 -9.80 12.20 14.62
C LYS A 88 -8.48 12.85 14.16
N THR A 89 -8.55 13.42 12.96
CA THR A 89 -7.71 14.50 12.41
C THR A 89 -7.85 15.82 13.19
N PRO A 90 -6.76 16.60 13.31
CA PRO A 90 -6.74 17.92 12.66
C PRO A 90 -5.52 18.12 11.75
N THR A 91 -5.82 18.77 10.63
CA THR A 91 -4.96 19.17 9.51
C THR A 91 -4.03 20.33 9.86
N VAL A 92 -2.73 20.25 9.50
CA VAL A 92 -1.86 21.38 9.09
C VAL A 92 -0.84 20.89 8.04
N THR A 93 -0.40 21.80 7.17
CA THR A 93 -0.06 21.66 5.75
C THR A 93 1.44 21.76 5.43
N GLN A 94 1.88 21.05 4.37
CA GLN A 94 3.10 21.20 3.50
C GLN A 94 4.48 20.93 4.15
N THR A 95 5.47 20.31 3.47
CA THR A 95 6.02 20.69 2.16
C THR A 95 6.59 19.53 1.34
N GLU A 96 6.41 19.70 0.04
CA GLU A 96 6.94 19.06 -1.16
C GLU A 96 8.47 19.15 -1.30
N ILE A 97 9.16 18.04 -1.62
CA ILE A 97 10.36 18.06 -2.47
C ILE A 97 10.28 16.87 -3.46
N ASP A 98 10.05 17.25 -4.71
CA ASP A 98 10.42 16.65 -5.99
C ASP A 98 11.61 15.66 -5.95
N ARG A 99 11.44 14.45 -6.52
CA ARG A 99 12.16 14.01 -7.74
C ARG A 99 11.84 12.55 -8.08
N THR A 100 11.12 12.40 -9.20
CA THR A 100 11.30 11.40 -10.28
C THR A 100 12.07 10.11 -9.98
N GLU A 101 11.43 8.93 -10.06
CA GLU A 101 11.85 7.83 -10.97
C GLU A 101 10.78 6.72 -11.14
N LYS A 102 10.84 6.11 -12.33
CA LYS A 102 10.04 5.07 -13.01
C LYS A 102 9.77 3.76 -12.20
N PRO A 103 8.72 2.98 -12.58
CA PRO A 103 8.46 1.69 -11.97
C PRO A 103 9.34 0.59 -12.58
N HIS A 104 10.05 -0.17 -11.73
CA HIS A 104 10.60 -1.47 -12.10
C HIS A 104 9.70 -2.59 -11.56
N VAL A 105 8.96 -3.20 -12.50
CA VAL A 105 8.46 -4.57 -12.39
C VAL A 105 9.66 -5.49 -12.54
N VAL A 106 9.87 -6.42 -11.60
CA VAL A 106 10.72 -7.58 -11.88
C VAL A 106 10.00 -8.83 -11.40
N GLU A 107 9.54 -9.55 -12.43
CA GLU A 107 9.06 -10.91 -12.46
C GLU A 107 10.20 -11.89 -12.16
N ASN A 108 9.83 -13.04 -11.60
CA ASN A 108 10.71 -14.13 -11.20
C ASN A 108 11.65 -14.59 -12.33
N GLY A 109 12.94 -14.76 -12.02
CA GLY A 109 13.86 -15.50 -12.89
C GLY A 109 15.31 -15.45 -12.41
N LYS A 110 15.88 -16.61 -12.12
CA LYS A 110 17.32 -16.82 -11.87
C LYS A 110 18.17 -16.05 -12.89
N SER A 111 19.12 -15.25 -12.43
CA SER A 111 20.15 -14.68 -13.29
C SER A 111 21.53 -14.93 -12.68
N GLY A 112 22.33 -15.75 -13.36
CA GLY A 112 23.78 -15.81 -13.17
C GLY A 112 24.43 -14.76 -14.06
N VAL A 113 25.43 -14.05 -13.53
CA VAL A 113 26.19 -13.03 -14.26
C VAL A 113 27.29 -13.70 -15.09
N TYR A 114 27.25 -13.48 -16.41
CA TYR A 114 28.30 -13.83 -17.37
C TYR A 114 28.61 -12.59 -18.22
N ASN A 115 29.86 -12.40 -18.61
CA ASN A 115 30.22 -11.37 -19.60
C ASN A 115 29.93 -11.84 -21.04
N ALA A 116 29.98 -10.90 -21.99
CA ALA A 116 29.56 -11.08 -23.39
C ALA A 116 30.37 -12.13 -24.21
N ASP A 117 31.40 -12.70 -23.60
CA ASP A 117 32.37 -13.64 -24.14
C ASP A 117 32.39 -14.98 -23.35
N GLY A 118 31.52 -15.15 -22.34
CA GLY A 118 31.29 -16.45 -21.70
C GLY A 118 32.33 -16.90 -20.66
N GLU A 119 33.25 -16.03 -20.25
CA GLU A 119 34.25 -16.35 -19.23
C GLU A 119 33.73 -16.05 -17.79
N LYS A 120 33.92 -17.00 -16.86
CA LYS A 120 33.54 -16.86 -15.45
C LYS A 120 34.59 -16.03 -14.71
N ILE A 121 34.37 -14.71 -14.64
CA ILE A 121 35.30 -13.80 -13.95
C ILE A 121 35.13 -13.96 -12.43
N GLY A 122 36.27 -14.16 -11.77
CA GLY A 122 36.38 -14.65 -10.40
C GLY A 122 35.81 -13.78 -9.28
N THR A 123 35.97 -14.34 -8.08
CA THR A 123 35.44 -13.93 -6.78
C THR A 123 35.69 -12.46 -6.47
N GLN A 124 34.63 -11.67 -6.43
CA GLN A 124 34.68 -10.44 -5.63
C GLN A 124 34.64 -10.86 -4.16
N GLU A 125 35.77 -10.58 -3.51
CA GLU A 125 35.99 -10.60 -2.09
C GLU A 125 34.90 -9.76 -1.43
N THR A 126 33.91 -10.45 -0.88
CA THR A 126 32.96 -9.89 0.06
C THR A 126 33.79 -9.47 1.26
N THR A 127 34.13 -8.18 1.35
CA THR A 127 34.55 -7.62 2.62
C THR A 127 33.49 -8.00 3.63
N ALA A 128 33.92 -8.80 4.60
CA ALA A 128 33.10 -9.48 5.57
C ALA A 128 32.18 -8.47 6.28
N VAL A 129 30.98 -8.29 5.74
CA VAL A 129 29.84 -7.90 6.55
C VAL A 129 29.45 -9.17 7.24
N ASP A 130 29.99 -9.31 8.45
CA ASP A 130 29.54 -10.19 9.51
C ASP A 130 28.16 -10.82 9.21
N ASN A 131 28.18 -12.07 8.74
CA ASN A 131 27.00 -12.91 8.53
C ASN A 131 26.39 -13.37 9.88
N SER A 132 26.48 -12.55 10.92
CA SER A 132 25.74 -12.73 12.17
C SER A 132 24.41 -11.96 12.16
N MET A 133 23.76 -11.81 11.01
CA MET A 133 22.30 -11.61 10.97
C MET A 133 21.60 -12.93 11.32
N ASP A 134 21.88 -13.31 12.57
CA ASP A 134 21.35 -14.33 13.43
C ASP A 134 20.29 -15.22 12.77
N ASP A 135 20.74 -16.40 12.35
CA ASP A 135 19.89 -17.56 12.09
C ASP A 135 19.50 -18.23 13.43
N SER A 136 19.27 -17.42 14.46
CA SER A 136 18.86 -17.90 15.78
C SER A 136 17.42 -18.35 15.77
N ASP A 137 17.15 -19.32 16.65
CA ASP A 137 15.84 -19.80 17.10
C ASP A 137 14.86 -18.66 17.48
N PHE A 138 15.35 -17.41 17.62
CA PHE A 138 14.54 -16.21 17.75
C PHE A 138 13.48 -16.12 16.66
N TRP A 139 13.85 -16.33 15.39
CA TRP A 139 12.95 -16.15 14.26
C TRP A 139 11.90 -17.26 14.11
N ASP A 140 12.05 -18.39 14.80
CA ASP A 140 11.09 -19.51 14.73
C ASP A 140 9.69 -19.12 15.21
N ASN A 141 9.60 -18.06 16.02
CA ASN A 141 8.33 -17.55 16.56
C ASN A 141 7.71 -16.44 15.69
N TYR A 142 8.33 -16.07 14.57
CA TYR A 142 7.88 -14.98 13.69
C TYR A 142 7.72 -15.47 12.26
N SER A 143 6.90 -14.75 11.48
CA SER A 143 6.73 -15.10 10.07
C SER A 143 7.96 -14.71 9.25
N LEU A 144 8.21 -15.43 8.16
CA LEU A 144 9.32 -15.18 7.25
C LEU A 144 9.29 -13.74 6.71
N GLU A 145 8.10 -13.19 6.46
CA GLU A 145 7.93 -11.83 5.96
C GLU A 145 8.36 -10.77 6.98
N VAL A 146 8.22 -11.03 8.28
CA VAL A 146 8.71 -10.14 9.34
C VAL A 146 10.24 -10.17 9.38
N LYS A 147 10.84 -11.38 9.32
CA LYS A 147 12.29 -11.57 9.26
C LYS A 147 12.89 -10.83 8.06
N GLU A 148 12.39 -11.08 6.86
CA GLU A 148 12.90 -10.49 5.62
C GLU A 148 12.77 -8.96 5.61
N ARG A 149 11.64 -8.43 6.09
CA ARG A 149 11.41 -6.99 6.16
C ARG A 149 12.40 -6.31 7.10
N ILE A 150 12.54 -6.80 8.33
CA ILE A 150 13.44 -6.22 9.32
C ILE A 150 14.91 -6.35 8.88
N HIS A 151 15.32 -7.52 8.38
CA HIS A 151 16.67 -7.71 7.85
C HIS A 151 16.94 -6.80 6.64
N GLY A 152 15.95 -6.57 5.78
CA GLY A 152 16.03 -5.60 4.69
C GLY A 152 16.33 -4.19 5.19
N LEU A 153 15.60 -3.74 6.21
CA LEU A 153 15.79 -2.41 6.80
C LEU A 153 17.17 -2.26 7.46
N ILE A 154 17.64 -3.28 8.18
CA ILE A 154 18.97 -3.26 8.81
C ILE A 154 20.07 -3.24 7.74
N ARG A 155 19.97 -4.07 6.70
CA ARG A 155 20.94 -4.07 5.59
C ARG A 155 21.01 -2.72 4.89
N ASN A 156 19.86 -2.06 4.75
CA ASN A 156 19.76 -0.74 4.13
C ASN A 156 20.08 0.41 5.09
N LYS A 157 20.38 0.13 6.37
CA LYS A 157 20.58 1.14 7.44
C LYS A 157 19.42 2.14 7.56
N ASP A 158 18.19 1.69 7.29
CA ASP A 158 16.99 2.49 7.33
C ASP A 158 16.44 2.59 8.76
N CYS A 159 16.92 3.61 9.48
CA CYS A 159 16.49 3.88 10.84
C CYS A 159 15.01 4.25 10.93
N GLN A 160 14.46 4.93 9.93
CA GLN A 160 13.05 5.34 9.96
C GLN A 160 12.14 4.12 9.81
N GLY A 161 12.44 3.24 8.86
CA GLY A 161 11.73 1.98 8.69
C GLY A 161 11.83 1.10 9.93
N LEU A 162 13.01 0.97 10.54
CA LEU A 162 13.18 0.20 11.79
C LEU A 162 12.42 0.81 12.97
N GLN A 163 12.41 2.14 13.10
CA GLN A 163 11.63 2.82 14.13
C GLN A 163 10.12 2.56 13.95
N ILE A 164 9.64 2.49 12.71
CA ILE A 164 8.24 2.14 12.40
C ILE A 164 7.95 0.69 12.81
N GLU A 165 8.84 -0.26 12.53
CA GLU A 165 8.67 -1.66 12.96
C GLU A 165 8.69 -1.78 14.49
N PHE A 166 9.59 -1.04 15.17
CA PHE A 166 9.65 -0.98 16.63
C PHE A 166 8.32 -0.49 17.21
N GLU A 167 7.83 0.65 16.74
CA GLU A 167 6.57 1.23 17.23
C GLU A 167 5.39 0.31 16.94
N THR A 168 5.36 -0.31 15.76
CA THR A 168 4.31 -1.27 15.39
C THR A 168 4.31 -2.49 16.31
N ALA A 169 5.49 -3.04 16.62
CA ALA A 169 5.62 -4.14 17.58
C ALA A 169 5.19 -3.70 18.99
N TYR A 170 5.52 -2.49 19.40
CA TYR A 170 5.18 -1.93 20.70
C TYR A 170 3.66 -1.77 20.87
N GLN A 171 2.99 -1.17 19.89
CA GLN A 171 1.54 -0.96 19.91
C GLN A 171 0.76 -2.29 19.91
N ASN A 172 1.30 -3.32 19.26
CA ASN A 172 0.68 -4.64 19.23
C ASN A 172 0.99 -5.51 20.47
N ASN A 173 1.91 -5.08 21.34
CA ASN A 173 2.41 -5.89 22.46
C ASN A 173 1.31 -6.33 23.43
N GLU A 174 0.50 -5.39 23.91
CA GLU A 174 -0.57 -5.68 24.88
C GLU A 174 -1.70 -6.50 24.25
N ALA A 175 -2.04 -6.21 23.00
CA ALA A 175 -3.06 -6.97 22.27
C ALA A 175 -2.62 -8.43 22.06
N GLN A 176 -1.35 -8.65 21.72
CA GLN A 176 -0.80 -9.99 21.53
C GLN A 176 -0.72 -10.74 22.86
N LYS A 177 -0.23 -10.10 23.92
CA LYS A 177 -0.15 -10.67 25.28
C LYS A 177 -1.51 -11.14 25.78
N ARG A 178 -2.58 -10.39 25.51
CA ARG A 178 -3.96 -10.78 25.86
C ARG A 178 -4.47 -11.98 25.06
N ARG A 179 -4.01 -12.18 23.82
CA ARG A 179 -4.48 -13.24 22.91
C ARG A 179 -3.71 -14.54 23.06
N THR A 180 -2.39 -14.46 23.19
CA THR A 180 -1.50 -15.63 23.14
C THR A 180 -0.74 -15.87 24.44
N GLY A 181 -0.82 -14.93 25.40
CA GLY A 181 0.01 -14.93 26.60
C GLY A 181 1.47 -14.51 26.36
N ARG A 182 1.87 -14.31 25.10
CA ARG A 182 3.23 -13.89 24.70
C ARG A 182 3.24 -12.42 24.32
N ASN A 183 4.31 -11.73 24.68
CA ASN A 183 4.54 -10.32 24.34
C ASN A 183 5.54 -10.21 23.17
N ASN A 184 5.80 -8.99 22.71
CA ASN A 184 6.75 -8.68 21.64
C ASN A 184 8.11 -8.20 22.20
N ALA A 185 8.43 -8.49 23.47
CA ALA A 185 9.61 -7.92 24.14
C ALA A 185 10.90 -8.30 23.41
N GLU A 186 11.06 -9.55 23.00
CA GLU A 186 12.25 -10.02 22.29
C GLU A 186 12.42 -9.33 20.93
N LEU A 187 11.31 -9.10 20.20
CA LEU A 187 11.35 -8.37 18.93
C LEU A 187 11.71 -6.90 19.12
N LEU A 188 11.18 -6.26 20.16
CA LEU A 188 11.51 -4.88 20.50
C LEU A 188 12.99 -4.74 20.84
N ASP A 189 13.52 -5.64 21.67
CA ASP A 189 14.94 -5.65 22.04
C ASP A 189 15.83 -5.91 20.82
N PHE A 190 15.44 -6.83 19.93
CA PHE A 190 16.19 -7.09 18.70
C PHE A 190 16.27 -5.83 17.81
N ILE A 191 15.15 -5.14 17.60
CA ILE A 191 15.10 -3.94 16.77
C ILE A 191 15.87 -2.79 17.45
N ASP A 192 15.70 -2.56 18.75
CA ASP A 192 16.43 -1.51 19.49
C ASP A 192 17.94 -1.71 19.42
N ASN A 193 18.41 -2.94 19.66
CA ASN A 193 19.82 -3.26 19.59
C ASN A 193 20.42 -2.99 18.20
N ASN A 194 19.70 -3.32 17.13
CA ASN A 194 20.14 -3.01 15.78
C ASN A 194 20.12 -1.50 15.50
N MET A 195 19.10 -0.78 15.95
CA MET A 195 19.06 0.68 15.84
C MET A 195 20.24 1.35 16.57
N ARG A 196 20.65 0.85 17.75
CA ARG A 196 21.86 1.31 18.46
C ARG A 196 23.14 1.01 17.68
N LYS A 197 23.28 -0.22 17.17
CA LYS A 197 24.46 -0.63 16.38
C LYS A 197 24.64 0.21 15.11
N MET A 198 23.54 0.69 14.54
CA MET A 198 23.55 1.55 13.35
C MET A 198 23.52 3.05 13.66
N ASP A 199 23.68 3.42 14.93
CA ASP A 199 23.71 4.80 15.40
C ASP A 199 22.46 5.63 15.01
N CYS A 200 21.30 4.99 15.02
CA CYS A 200 20.03 5.62 14.63
C CYS A 200 19.61 6.77 15.54
N TYR A 201 20.03 6.75 16.81
CA TYR A 201 19.61 7.72 17.82
C TYR A 201 20.41 9.02 17.84
N ASN A 202 21.60 9.03 17.22
CA ASN A 202 22.49 10.19 17.23
C ASN A 202 22.51 10.95 15.90
N ARG A 203 21.79 10.48 14.87
CA ARG A 203 21.59 11.22 13.61
C ARG A 203 20.60 12.37 13.83
N LYS A 204 21.14 13.58 13.95
CA LYS A 204 20.38 14.85 13.95
C LYS A 204 19.97 15.27 12.56
#